data_AF-A0AAD7FLN0-F1
#
_entry.id   AF-A0AAD7FLN0-F1
#
_cell.length_a   1.000
_cell.length_b   1.000
_cell.length_c   1.000
_cell.angle_alpha   90.00
_cell.angle_beta   90.00
_cell.angle_gamma   90.00
#
_symmetry.space_group_name_H-M   'P 1'
#
loop_
_entity.id
_entity.type
_entity.pdbx_description
1 polymer ?
#
loop_
_entity_poly.entity_id
_entity_poly.type
_entity_poly.pdbx_seq_one_letter_code
_entity_poly.pdbx_strand_id
1 'polypeptide(L)'
;MPLSSVEHALILSLSYVLWRTLRGFFVRNPLDNIPGPPSDSFLAGNVAQLHGPDGFELHQSLEQDYDSVVRIHGLFGATQLYVYDSVALNSIVIKDQDLYEESPVFLR
;
A
#
# COMPACT_ATOMS: atom_id res chain seq x y z
N MET A 1 -32.52 19.29 19.98
CA MET A 1 -32.64 18.06 19.15
C MET A 1 -31.55 17.87 18.06
N PRO A 2 -30.43 18.62 17.95
CA PRO A 2 -29.36 18.28 16.99
C PRO A 2 -28.28 17.32 17.54
N LEU A 3 -28.18 17.15 18.87
CA LEU A 3 -27.12 16.35 19.49
C LEU A 3 -27.12 14.89 19.03
N SER A 4 -28.32 14.30 18.93
CA SER A 4 -28.47 12.89 18.52
C SER A 4 -27.98 12.67 17.08
N SER A 5 -28.28 13.55 16.12
CA SER A 5 -27.82 13.39 14.73
C SER A 5 -26.30 13.47 14.60
N VAL A 6 -25.65 14.32 15.40
CA VAL A 6 -24.19 14.45 15.43
C VAL A 6 -23.56 13.17 16.02
N GLU A 7 -24.12 12.63 17.10
CA GLU A 7 -23.66 11.36 17.70
C GLU A 7 -23.70 10.21 16.69
N HIS A 8 -24.79 10.05 15.94
CA HIS A 8 -24.91 9.00 14.93
C HIS A 8 -23.92 9.21 13.78
N ALA A 9 -23.69 10.46 13.33
CA ALA A 9 -22.70 10.75 12.29
C ALA A 9 -21.26 10.44 12.76
N LEU A 10 -20.95 10.71 14.03
CA LEU A 10 -19.65 10.36 14.62
C LEU A 10 -19.46 8.84 14.70
N ILE A 11 -20.49 8.11 15.13
CA ILE A 11 -20.43 6.64 15.20
C ILE A 11 -20.27 6.04 13.79
N LEU A 12 -21.04 6.52 12.81
CA LEU A 12 -20.96 6.05 11.43
C LEU A 12 -19.58 6.33 10.82
N SER A 13 -19.06 7.55 10.97
CA SER A 13 -17.73 7.89 10.46
C SER A 13 -16.62 7.09 11.14
N LEU A 14 -16.67 6.94 12.48
CA LEU A 14 -15.70 6.13 13.22
C LEU A 14 -15.76 4.66 12.80
N SER A 15 -16.96 4.08 12.69
CA SER A 15 -17.12 2.69 12.25
C SER A 15 -16.63 2.47 10.82
N TYR A 16 -16.87 3.43 9.92
CA TYR A 16 -16.42 3.37 8.54
C TYR A 16 -14.88 3.43 8.46
N VAL A 17 -14.25 4.36 9.18
CA VAL A 17 -12.79 4.49 9.23
C VAL A 17 -12.17 3.24 9.84
N LEU A 18 -12.72 2.75 10.96
CA LEU A 18 -12.25 1.52 11.60
C LEU A 18 -12.38 0.31 10.67
N TRP A 19 -13.50 0.16 9.98
CA TRP A 19 -13.66 -0.91 8.99
C TRP A 19 -12.67 -0.77 7.84
N ARG A 20 -12.48 0.43 7.30
CA ARG A 20 -11.56 0.71 6.18
C ARG A 20 -10.13 0.33 6.53
N THR A 21 -9.68 0.63 7.75
CA THR A 21 -8.32 0.31 8.22
C THR A 21 -8.18 -1.17 8.56
N LEU A 22 -9.09 -1.74 9.35
CA LEU A 22 -9.02 -3.15 9.75
C LEU A 22 -9.15 -4.09 8.55
N ARG A 23 -9.96 -3.73 7.54
CA ARG A 23 -10.12 -4.54 6.32
C ARG A 23 -8.78 -4.84 5.65
N GLY A 24 -7.84 -3.90 5.62
CA GLY A 24 -6.51 -4.10 5.02
C GLY A 24 -5.69 -5.19 5.72
N PHE A 25 -5.91 -5.40 7.03
CA PHE A 25 -5.18 -6.40 7.81
C PHE A 25 -5.86 -7.78 7.82
N PHE A 26 -7.20 -7.82 7.78
CA PHE A 26 -7.95 -9.07 7.94
C PHE A 26 -8.42 -9.68 6.62
N VAL A 27 -8.54 -8.90 5.54
CA VAL A 27 -8.97 -9.41 4.24
C VAL A 27 -7.75 -9.82 3.44
N ARG A 28 -7.80 -11.04 2.91
CA ARG A 28 -6.76 -11.61 2.04
C ARG A 28 -6.56 -10.73 0.81
N ASN A 29 -5.32 -10.36 0.54
CA ASN A 29 -4.97 -9.56 -0.62
C ASN A 29 -4.64 -10.50 -1.79
N PRO A 30 -5.08 -10.20 -3.04
CA PRO A 30 -4.65 -10.96 -4.21
C PRO A 30 -3.13 -11.01 -4.38
N LEU A 31 -2.39 -10.08 -3.76
CA LEU A 31 -0.93 -10.01 -3.81
C LEU A 31 -0.25 -10.91 -2.76
N ASP A 32 -0.97 -11.52 -1.81
CA ASP A 32 -0.39 -12.28 -0.68
C ASP A 32 0.48 -13.47 -1.11
N ASN A 33 0.35 -13.93 -2.36
CA ASN A 33 1.17 -14.98 -2.96
C ASN A 33 2.54 -14.49 -3.46
N ILE A 34 2.75 -13.18 -3.53
CA ILE A 34 4.01 -12.57 -3.98
C ILE A 34 4.95 -12.41 -2.77
N PRO A 35 6.20 -12.88 -2.89
CA PRO A 35 7.18 -12.76 -1.81
C PRO A 35 7.52 -11.29 -1.56
N GLY A 36 7.88 -10.98 -0.32
CA GLY A 36 8.27 -9.64 0.07
C GLY A 36 8.69 -9.56 1.53
N PRO A 37 9.36 -8.47 1.92
CA PRO A 37 9.85 -8.28 3.27
C PRO A 37 8.69 -8.28 4.28
N PRO A 38 8.96 -8.68 5.53
CA PRO A 38 7.99 -8.50 6.59
C PRO A 38 7.70 -7.01 6.78
N SER A 39 6.48 -6.72 7.22
CA SER A 39 6.08 -5.36 7.57
C SER A 39 6.89 -4.86 8.77
N ASP A 40 7.61 -3.74 8.61
CA ASP A 40 8.37 -3.12 9.71
C ASP A 40 7.47 -2.52 10.78
N SER A 41 6.35 -1.93 10.37
CA SER A 41 5.38 -1.34 11.28
C SER A 41 3.96 -1.74 10.92
N PHE A 42 3.07 -1.76 11.91
CA PHE A 42 1.66 -2.06 11.69
C PHE A 42 0.95 -0.93 10.93
N LEU A 43 1.27 0.33 11.26
CA LEU A 43 0.59 1.50 10.67
C LEU A 43 1.22 1.96 9.35
N ALA A 44 2.54 1.96 9.24
CA ALA A 44 3.24 2.50 8.07
C ALA A 44 3.77 1.43 7.11
N GLY A 45 3.64 0.15 7.44
CA GLY A 45 4.20 -0.92 6.62
C GLY A 45 5.71 -0.78 6.50
N ASN A 46 6.22 -0.89 5.27
CA ASN A 46 7.60 -0.60 4.88
C ASN A 46 7.77 0.80 4.25
N VAL A 47 6.68 1.57 4.08
CA VAL A 47 6.71 2.87 3.38
C VAL A 47 7.63 3.86 4.07
N ALA A 48 7.64 3.87 5.40
CA ALA A 48 8.51 4.76 6.18
C ALA A 48 10.00 4.48 5.94
N GLN A 49 10.35 3.20 5.74
CA GLN A 49 11.73 2.81 5.41
C GLN A 49 12.06 3.21 3.97
N LEU A 50 11.19 2.88 3.01
CA LEU A 50 11.41 3.19 1.58
C LEU A 50 11.62 4.69 1.31
N HIS A 51 10.92 5.56 2.03
CA HIS A 51 11.01 7.02 1.88
C HIS A 51 11.91 7.67 2.95
N GLY A 52 12.54 6.87 3.80
CA GLY A 52 13.42 7.35 4.86
C GLY A 52 14.83 7.68 4.34
N PRO A 53 15.68 8.29 5.18
CA PRO A 53 17.08 8.59 4.84
C PRO A 53 17.86 7.35 4.36
N ASP A 54 17.56 6.18 4.95
CA ASP A 54 18.23 4.91 4.66
C ASP A 54 17.42 4.04 3.66
N GLY A 55 16.44 4.63 2.96
CA GLY A 55 15.55 3.88 2.06
C GLY A 55 16.25 3.19 0.90
N PHE A 56 17.40 3.70 0.49
CA PHE A 56 18.22 3.07 -0.56
C PHE A 56 18.73 1.68 -0.14
N GLU A 57 19.04 1.48 1.14
CA GLU A 57 19.48 0.16 1.63
C GLU A 57 18.35 -0.88 1.51
N LEU A 58 17.11 -0.46 1.77
CA LEU A 58 15.95 -1.32 1.55
C LEU A 58 15.76 -1.61 0.05
N HIS A 59 15.88 -0.62 -0.82
CA HIS A 59 15.81 -0.88 -2.27
C HIS A 59 16.86 -1.90 -2.72
N GLN A 60 18.10 -1.79 -2.23
CA GLN A 60 19.17 -2.71 -2.57
C GLN A 60 18.93 -4.12 -2.01
N SER A 61 18.44 -4.26 -0.78
CA SER A 61 18.12 -5.58 -0.23
C SER A 61 16.97 -6.24 -0.97
N LEU A 62 15.99 -5.45 -1.43
CA LEU A 62 14.88 -5.97 -2.23
C LEU A 62 15.35 -6.57 -3.57
N GLU A 63 16.31 -5.93 -4.24
CA GLU A 63 16.89 -6.44 -5.48
C GLU A 63 17.79 -7.68 -5.27
N GLN A 64 18.38 -7.83 -4.08
CA GLN A 64 19.26 -8.96 -3.76
C GLN A 64 18.48 -10.20 -3.29
N ASP A 65 17.45 -9.99 -2.47
CA ASP A 65 16.76 -11.06 -1.74
C ASP A 65 15.51 -11.57 -2.48
N TYR A 66 14.98 -10.77 -3.42
CA TYR A 66 13.76 -11.09 -4.14
C TYR A 66 13.98 -11.02 -5.64
N ASP A 67 13.06 -11.64 -6.38
CA ASP A 67 12.99 -11.52 -7.82
C ASP A 67 12.37 -10.17 -8.22
N SER A 68 12.12 -10.00 -9.52
CA SER A 68 11.84 -8.76 -10.22
C SER A 68 10.54 -8.02 -9.80
N VAL A 69 9.71 -8.66 -8.97
CA VAL A 69 8.47 -8.11 -8.40
C VAL A 69 8.37 -8.50 -6.94
N VAL A 70 8.22 -7.50 -6.08
CA VAL A 70 8.18 -7.67 -4.63
C VAL A 70 6.90 -7.10 -4.05
N ARG A 71 6.27 -7.81 -3.13
CA ARG A 71 5.16 -7.28 -2.34
C ARG A 71 5.67 -6.41 -1.20
N ILE A 72 5.14 -5.21 -1.08
CA ILE A 72 5.46 -4.25 -0.02
C ILE A 72 4.22 -3.92 0.81
N HIS A 73 4.41 -3.77 2.13
CA HIS A 73 3.34 -3.30 3.01
C HIS A 73 3.25 -1.77 2.97
N GLY A 74 2.07 -1.28 2.60
CA GLY A 74 1.70 0.13 2.56
C GLY A 74 1.13 0.65 3.88
N LEU A 75 0.68 1.91 3.89
CA LEU A 75 0.00 2.51 5.04
C LEU A 75 -1.33 1.78 5.35
N PHE A 76 -1.67 1.66 6.63
CA PHE A 76 -2.94 1.12 7.12
C PHE A 76 -3.30 -0.27 6.55
N GLY A 77 -2.31 -1.17 6.45
CA GLY A 77 -2.51 -2.52 5.94
C GLY A 77 -2.69 -2.61 4.43
N ALA A 78 -2.46 -1.50 3.70
CA ALA A 78 -2.42 -1.55 2.25
C ALA A 78 -1.27 -2.47 1.77
N THR A 79 -1.37 -2.94 0.54
CA THR A 79 -0.34 -3.75 -0.09
C THR A 79 -0.03 -3.15 -1.45
N GLN A 80 1.25 -3.05 -1.78
CA GLN A 80 1.76 -2.46 -3.01
C GLN A 80 2.73 -3.43 -3.68
N LEU A 81 2.89 -3.28 -5.00
CA LEU A 81 3.94 -3.97 -5.75
C LEU A 81 5.09 -3.03 -6.01
N TYR A 82 6.28 -3.48 -5.65
CA TYR A 82 7.55 -2.88 -6.03
C TYR A 82 8.09 -3.66 -7.24
N VAL A 83 8.08 -3.00 -8.40
CA VAL A 83 8.42 -3.62 -9.69
C VAL A 83 9.66 -2.94 -10.23
N TYR A 84 10.69 -3.73 -10.51
CA TYR A 84 11.90 -3.27 -11.19
C TYR A 84 12.21 -4.07 -12.46
N ASP A 85 11.31 -4.96 -12.89
CA ASP A 85 11.34 -5.60 -14.20
C ASP A 85 11.05 -4.59 -15.33
N SER A 86 11.99 -4.47 -16.27
CA SER A 86 11.86 -3.56 -17.40
C SER A 86 10.68 -3.90 -18.33
N VAL A 87 10.31 -5.18 -18.45
CA VAL A 87 9.21 -5.60 -19.32
C VAL A 87 7.86 -5.23 -18.69
N ALA A 88 7.68 -5.51 -17.40
CA ALA A 88 6.51 -5.12 -16.64
C ALA A 88 6.37 -3.59 -16.59
N LEU A 89 7.45 -2.86 -16.28
CA LEU A 89 7.43 -1.40 -16.27
C LEU A 89 7.10 -0.81 -17.65
N ASN A 90 7.61 -1.38 -18.74
CA ASN A 90 7.23 -0.98 -20.09
C ASN A 90 5.74 -1.20 -20.35
N SER A 91 5.15 -2.30 -19.86
CA SER A 91 3.71 -2.51 -19.96
C SER A 91 2.93 -1.45 -19.18
N ILE A 92 3.25 -1.29 -17.89
CA ILE A 92 2.54 -0.40 -16.96
C ILE A 92 2.61 1.06 -17.40
N VAL A 93 3.80 1.54 -17.76
CA VAL A 93 4.05 2.97 -17.99
C VAL A 93 3.79 3.38 -19.44
N ILE A 94 3.97 2.47 -20.41
CA ILE A 94 3.93 2.83 -21.84
C ILE A 94 2.77 2.15 -22.58
N LYS A 95 2.63 0.83 -22.48
CA LYS A 95 1.69 0.09 -23.35
C LYS A 95 0.25 0.17 -22.88
N ASP A 96 0.05 -0.01 -21.58
CA ASP A 96 -1.26 -0.24 -20.96
C ASP A 96 -1.61 0.89 -19.98
N GLN A 97 -1.13 2.10 -20.24
CA GLN A 97 -1.25 3.24 -19.33
C GLN A 97 -2.70 3.53 -18.91
N ASP A 98 -3.67 3.30 -19.80
CA ASP A 98 -5.10 3.49 -19.54
C ASP A 98 -5.69 2.47 -18.55
N LEU A 99 -5.01 1.34 -18.32
CA LEU A 99 -5.41 0.34 -17.33
C LEU A 99 -4.88 0.64 -15.92
N TYR A 100 -3.83 1.48 -15.81
CA TYR A 100 -3.18 1.80 -14.55
C TYR A 100 -3.40 3.26 -14.17
N GLU A 101 -4.22 3.48 -13.14
CA GLU A 101 -4.44 4.82 -12.59
C GLU A 101 -3.29 5.24 -11.66
N GLU A 102 -2.91 6.50 -11.72
CA GLU A 102 -1.95 7.07 -10.77
C GLU A 102 -2.53 7.02 -9.35
N SER A 103 -1.68 6.70 -8.37
CA SER A 103 -2.13 6.64 -6.97
C SER A 103 -2.74 7.99 -6.56
N PRO A 104 -3.91 8.01 -5.91
CA PRO A 104 -4.58 9.25 -5.47
C PRO A 104 -3.73 10.15 -4.56
N VAL A 105 -2.65 9.62 -3.98
CA VAL A 105 -1.70 10.39 -3.16
C VAL A 105 -0.85 11.34 -4.01
N PHE A 106 -0.66 11.05 -5.29
CA PHE A 106 0.15 11.87 -6.22
C PHE A 106 -0.68 12.77 -7.13
N LEU A 107 -2.00 12.52 -7.23
CA LEU A 107 -2.93 13.39 -7.94
C LEU A 107 -3.00 14.76 -7.25
N ARG A 108 -2.80 15.84 -8.02
CA ARG A 108 -2.85 17.25 -7.56
C ARG A 108 -4.16 17.93 -7.90
#